data_AF-A0AA43CTG2-F1
#
_entry.id   AF-A0AA43CTG2-F1
#
_cell.length_a   1.000
_cell.length_b   1.000
_cell.length_c   1.000
_cell.angle_alpha   90.00
_cell.angle_beta   90.00
_cell.angle_gamma   90.00
#
_symmetry.space_group_name_H-M   'P 1'
#
loop_
_entity.id
_entity.type
_entity.pdbx_description
1 polymer ?
#
loop_
_entity_poly.entity_id
_entity_poly.type
_entity_poly.pdbx_seq_one_letter_code
_entity_poly.pdbx_strand_id
1 'polypeptide(L)'
;MEMPPPILDCAKVLAYAAVDESVVHVRDNPVYVDGKPLGAVPNLAICKYPIEDEHLLFFCRKEWEVLGCTGCPSLEAAKDRAEREYRGIAARWQSYHHEDEAAVDRQCLEPFCSFCGKSFFELERLIWGKDGAVICDGCVRTLAAALNGSS
;
A
#
# COMPACT_ATOMS: atom_id res chain seq x y z
N MET A 1 -4.97 -3.93 -16.34
CA MET A 1 -4.76 -3.51 -14.94
C MET A 1 -3.29 -3.74 -14.64
N GLU A 2 -2.63 -2.77 -14.02
CA GLU A 2 -1.24 -2.90 -13.59
C GLU A 2 -1.19 -3.56 -12.21
N MET A 3 -0.21 -4.43 -12.01
CA MET A 3 0.07 -5.09 -10.73
C MET A 3 0.48 -4.03 -9.69
N PRO A 4 0.03 -4.12 -8.43
CA PRO A 4 0.46 -3.19 -7.40
C PRO A 4 1.98 -3.32 -7.14
N PRO A 5 2.61 -2.29 -6.57
CA PRO A 5 3.88 -2.47 -5.87
C PRO A 5 3.78 -3.58 -4.80
N PRO A 6 4.86 -4.30 -4.49
CA PRO A 6 4.84 -5.38 -3.50
C PRO A 6 4.54 -4.90 -2.08
N ILE A 7 4.72 -3.60 -1.83
CA ILE A 7 4.48 -2.93 -0.55
C ILE A 7 3.61 -1.71 -0.80
N LEU A 8 2.52 -1.60 -0.06
CA LEU A 8 1.65 -0.42 0.00
C LEU A 8 1.58 0.04 1.44
N ASP A 9 1.80 1.33 1.70
CA ASP A 9 1.71 1.90 3.05
C ASP A 9 2.44 1.06 4.13
N CYS A 10 3.67 0.63 3.81
CA CYS A 10 4.51 -0.25 4.64
C CYS A 10 3.95 -1.67 4.92
N ALA A 11 2.86 -2.06 4.27
CA ALA A 11 2.27 -3.39 4.37
C ALA A 11 2.55 -4.22 3.10
N LYS A 12 2.91 -5.49 3.31
CA LYS A 12 3.15 -6.45 2.24
C LYS A 12 1.83 -6.78 1.53
N VAL A 13 1.78 -6.67 0.21
CA VAL A 13 0.60 -7.06 -0.58
C VAL A 13 0.48 -8.58 -0.65
N LEU A 14 -0.70 -9.13 -0.33
CA LEU A 14 -0.99 -10.57 -0.38
C LEU A 14 -1.92 -10.91 -1.55
N ALA A 15 -2.88 -10.03 -1.83
CA ALA A 15 -3.81 -10.18 -2.94
C ALA A 15 -4.30 -8.82 -3.42
N TYR A 16 -4.77 -8.73 -4.67
CA TYR A 16 -5.27 -7.50 -5.25
C TYR A 16 -6.38 -7.74 -6.26
N ALA A 17 -7.24 -6.75 -6.47
CA ALA A 17 -8.34 -6.81 -7.43
C ALA A 17 -8.67 -5.41 -7.98
N ALA A 18 -9.17 -5.34 -9.21
CA ALA A 18 -9.74 -4.12 -9.78
C ALA A 18 -11.25 -4.23 -9.77
N VAL A 19 -11.86 -3.09 -9.50
CA VAL A 19 -13.27 -2.84 -9.63
C VAL A 19 -13.51 -2.40 -11.07
N ASP A 20 -14.00 -3.33 -11.89
CA ASP A 20 -14.43 -3.03 -13.26
C ASP A 20 -15.96 -3.00 -13.37
N GLU A 21 -16.48 -2.93 -14.58
CA GLU A 21 -17.91 -2.82 -14.86
C GLU A 21 -18.73 -4.02 -14.35
N SER A 22 -18.11 -5.16 -14.06
CA SER A 22 -18.83 -6.31 -13.48
C SER A 22 -19.00 -6.23 -11.97
N VAL A 23 -18.41 -5.22 -11.32
CA VAL A 23 -18.40 -5.10 -9.86
C VAL A 23 -19.28 -3.93 -9.44
N VAL A 24 -20.23 -4.20 -8.54
CA VAL A 24 -21.17 -3.18 -8.06
C VAL A 24 -20.80 -2.78 -6.63
N HIS A 25 -20.52 -1.49 -6.42
CA HIS A 25 -20.36 -0.92 -5.09
C HIS A 25 -21.74 -0.75 -4.43
N VAL A 26 -21.99 -1.45 -3.32
CA VAL A 26 -23.36 -1.65 -2.79
C VAL A 26 -23.62 -0.93 -1.46
N ARG A 27 -22.60 -0.41 -0.79
CA ARG A 27 -22.72 0.19 0.55
C ARG A 27 -21.93 1.48 0.65
N ASP A 28 -22.32 2.35 1.57
CA ASP A 28 -21.42 3.40 2.06
C ASP A 28 -20.24 2.74 2.76
N ASN A 29 -19.03 2.98 2.24
CA ASN A 29 -17.80 2.47 2.82
C ASN A 29 -17.66 3.02 4.25
N PRO A 30 -17.41 2.18 5.27
CA PRO A 30 -17.17 2.67 6.63
C PRO A 30 -15.86 3.46 6.78
N VAL A 31 -15.02 3.51 5.75
CA VAL A 31 -13.82 4.34 5.70
C VAL A 31 -14.20 5.78 5.37
N TYR A 32 -13.66 6.73 6.13
CA TYR A 32 -13.86 8.16 5.93
C TYR A 32 -12.54 8.84 5.57
N VAL A 33 -12.59 9.72 4.57
CA VAL A 33 -11.46 10.58 4.16
C VAL A 33 -11.94 12.03 4.26
N ASP A 34 -11.20 12.86 5.02
CA ASP A 34 -11.56 14.26 5.30
C ASP A 34 -13.01 14.44 5.81
N GLY A 35 -13.45 13.53 6.67
CA GLY A 35 -14.79 13.55 7.27
C GLY A 35 -15.93 13.13 6.34
N LYS A 36 -15.63 12.60 5.15
CA LYS A 36 -16.62 12.10 4.18
C LYS A 36 -16.44 10.60 3.95
N PRO A 37 -17.53 9.83 3.79
CA PRO A 37 -17.43 8.42 3.40
C PRO A 37 -16.63 8.28 2.10
N LEU A 38 -15.72 7.31 2.08
CA LEU A 38 -14.97 6.95 0.89
C LEU A 38 -15.93 6.34 -0.12
N GLY A 39 -15.98 6.91 -1.33
CA GLY A 39 -16.79 6.34 -2.41
C GLY A 39 -16.20 5.04 -2.96
N ALA A 40 -16.78 4.57 -4.06
CA ALA A 40 -16.22 3.45 -4.82
C ALA A 40 -14.79 3.78 -5.27
N VAL A 41 -13.87 2.83 -5.10
CA VAL A 41 -12.48 2.94 -5.57
C VAL A 41 -12.22 1.96 -6.72
N PRO A 42 -11.28 2.26 -7.63
CA PRO A 42 -10.96 1.39 -8.76
C PRO A 42 -10.19 0.13 -8.37
N ASN A 43 -9.48 0.14 -7.23
CA ASN A 43 -8.57 -0.93 -6.85
C ASN A 43 -8.70 -1.28 -5.37
N LEU A 44 -8.60 -2.56 -5.06
CA LEU A 44 -8.51 -3.09 -3.70
C LEU A 44 -7.24 -3.92 -3.55
N ALA A 45 -6.58 -3.82 -2.41
CA ALA A 45 -5.47 -4.68 -2.03
C ALA A 45 -5.70 -5.26 -0.64
N ILE A 46 -5.32 -6.52 -0.44
CA ILE A 46 -5.25 -7.13 0.88
C ILE A 46 -3.78 -7.20 1.24
N CYS A 47 -3.42 -6.54 2.34
CA CYS A 47 -2.04 -6.39 2.78
C CYS A 47 -1.87 -6.89 4.22
N LYS A 48 -0.63 -7.05 4.65
CA LYS A 48 -0.29 -7.45 6.01
C LYS A 48 1.03 -6.82 6.45
N TYR A 49 1.09 -6.29 7.67
CA TYR A 49 2.36 -5.93 8.29
C TYR A 49 3.08 -7.20 8.77
N PRO A 50 4.42 -7.32 8.62
CA PRO A 50 5.09 -8.59 8.90
C PRO A 50 5.02 -9.08 10.35
N ILE A 51 4.84 -8.16 11.31
CA ILE A 51 4.76 -8.47 12.75
C ILE A 51 3.33 -8.51 13.32
N GLU A 52 2.34 -8.08 12.55
CA GLU A 52 0.95 -8.07 13.00
C GLU A 52 0.21 -9.26 12.40
N ASP A 53 -0.74 -9.84 13.15
CA ASP A 53 -1.57 -10.93 12.63
C ASP A 53 -2.76 -10.44 11.81
N GLU A 54 -3.10 -9.16 11.92
CA GLU A 54 -4.19 -8.52 11.21
C GLU A 54 -3.88 -8.37 9.72
N HIS A 55 -4.91 -8.58 8.89
CA HIS A 55 -4.89 -8.29 7.47
C HIS A 55 -5.60 -6.96 7.23
N LEU A 56 -5.09 -6.18 6.29
CA LEU A 56 -5.64 -4.88 5.94
C LEU A 56 -6.29 -4.98 4.57
N LEU A 57 -7.54 -4.54 4.46
CA LEU A 57 -8.16 -4.27 3.16
C LEU A 57 -7.95 -2.79 2.84
N PHE A 58 -7.11 -2.52 1.85
CA PHE A 58 -6.80 -1.18 1.35
C PHE A 58 -7.71 -0.80 0.19
N PHE A 59 -8.13 0.46 0.20
CA PHE A 59 -8.94 1.09 -0.83
C PHE A 59 -8.05 2.05 -1.62
N CYS A 60 -7.80 1.76 -2.89
CA CYS A 60 -6.74 2.43 -3.66
C CYS A 60 -7.25 3.12 -4.92
N ARG A 61 -6.61 4.24 -5.31
CA ARG A 61 -6.78 4.85 -6.65
C ARG A 61 -6.15 3.98 -7.74
N LYS A 62 -6.29 4.42 -9.01
CA LYS A 62 -5.80 3.69 -10.20
C LYS A 62 -4.30 3.40 -10.12
N GLU A 63 -3.54 4.28 -9.50
CA GLU A 63 -2.08 4.24 -9.34
C GLU A 63 -1.65 3.56 -8.03
N TRP A 64 -2.54 2.79 -7.39
CA TRP A 64 -2.29 2.11 -6.11
C TRP A 64 -2.00 3.03 -4.92
N GLU A 65 -2.33 4.33 -5.02
CA GLU A 65 -2.36 5.25 -3.89
C GLU A 65 -3.44 4.81 -2.88
N VAL A 66 -3.04 4.53 -1.63
CA VAL A 66 -3.93 4.10 -0.56
C VAL A 66 -4.73 5.30 -0.03
N LEU A 67 -6.06 5.23 -0.11
CA LEU A 67 -6.97 6.26 0.41
C LEU A 67 -7.47 5.97 1.81
N GLY A 68 -7.40 4.71 2.22
CA GLY A 68 -7.77 4.27 3.54
C GLY A 68 -7.75 2.75 3.63
N CYS A 69 -7.98 2.27 4.84
CA CYS A 69 -7.89 0.85 5.16
C CYS A 69 -8.95 0.42 6.16
N THR A 70 -9.14 -0.89 6.22
CA THR A 70 -9.82 -1.52 7.35
C THR A 70 -9.09 -2.79 7.76
N GLY A 71 -9.03 -3.01 9.07
CA GLY A 71 -8.54 -4.25 9.66
C GLY A 71 -9.50 -5.42 9.49
N CYS A 72 -8.94 -6.61 9.30
CA CYS A 72 -9.61 -7.89 9.11
C CYS A 72 -8.80 -9.02 9.79
N PRO A 73 -9.46 -9.97 10.47
CA PRO A 73 -8.77 -11.02 11.22
C PRO A 73 -8.08 -12.07 10.33
N SER A 74 -8.37 -12.12 9.03
CA SER A 74 -7.77 -13.06 8.08
C SER A 74 -7.91 -12.58 6.64
N LEU A 75 -7.12 -13.17 5.73
CA LEU A 75 -7.23 -12.97 4.28
C LEU A 75 -8.64 -13.24 3.76
N GLU A 76 -9.26 -14.34 4.19
CA GLU A 76 -10.62 -14.69 3.78
C GLU A 76 -11.66 -13.71 4.36
N ALA A 77 -11.50 -13.26 5.60
CA ALA A 77 -12.38 -12.23 6.17
C ALA A 77 -12.29 -10.89 5.42
N ALA A 78 -11.11 -10.54 4.90
CA ALA A 78 -10.90 -9.37 4.06
C ALA A 78 -11.59 -9.53 2.68
N LYS A 79 -11.48 -10.71 2.05
CA LYS A 79 -12.21 -11.01 0.79
C LYS A 79 -13.72 -10.99 0.98
N ASP A 80 -14.23 -11.63 2.04
CA ASP A 80 -15.65 -11.64 2.36
C ASP A 80 -16.18 -10.22 2.61
N ARG A 81 -15.38 -9.38 3.27
CA ARG A 81 -15.73 -7.98 3.47
C ARG A 81 -15.78 -7.21 2.16
N ALA A 82 -14.75 -7.36 1.33
CA ALA A 82 -14.72 -6.74 0.02
C ALA A 82 -15.94 -7.16 -0.82
N GLU A 83 -16.35 -8.43 -0.82
CA GLU A 83 -17.54 -8.89 -1.56
C GLU A 83 -18.85 -8.28 -1.03
N ARG A 84 -18.96 -8.00 0.27
CA ARG A 84 -20.13 -7.30 0.83
C ARG A 84 -20.21 -5.84 0.40
N GLU A 85 -19.07 -5.20 0.18
CA GLU A 85 -18.96 -3.77 -0.19
C GLU A 85 -18.95 -3.59 -1.72
N TYR A 86 -18.33 -4.53 -2.44
CA TYR A 86 -18.10 -4.59 -3.88
C TYR A 86 -18.58 -5.95 -4.41
N ARG A 87 -19.87 -6.06 -4.69
CA ARG A 87 -20.47 -7.33 -5.15
C ARG A 87 -19.88 -7.74 -6.50
N GLY A 88 -19.40 -8.98 -6.58
CA GLY A 88 -18.73 -9.56 -7.75
C GLY A 88 -17.21 -9.47 -7.71
N ILE A 89 -16.61 -8.80 -6.72
CA ILE A 89 -15.16 -8.68 -6.61
C ILE A 89 -14.48 -10.01 -6.26
N ALA A 90 -15.19 -10.96 -5.65
CA ALA A 90 -14.67 -12.29 -5.33
C ALA A 90 -14.06 -13.01 -6.54
N ALA A 91 -14.62 -12.78 -7.74
CA ALA A 91 -14.13 -13.36 -9.00
C ALA A 91 -12.90 -12.65 -9.57
N ARG A 92 -12.43 -11.56 -8.95
CA ARG A 92 -11.40 -10.64 -9.47
C ARG A 92 -10.09 -10.67 -8.68
N TRP A 93 -10.04 -11.42 -7.59
CA TRP A 93 -8.83 -11.54 -6.77
C TRP A 93 -7.69 -12.22 -7.52
N GLN A 94 -6.53 -11.59 -7.48
CA GLN A 94 -5.25 -12.12 -7.92
C GLN A 94 -4.33 -12.25 -6.70
N SER A 95 -3.73 -13.42 -6.52
CA SER A 95 -2.70 -13.63 -5.50
C SER A 95 -1.44 -12.86 -5.88
N TYR A 96 -0.79 -12.25 -4.88
CA TYR A 96 0.49 -11.62 -5.07
C TYR A 96 1.60 -12.56 -4.59
N HIS A 97 2.52 -12.92 -5.49
CA HIS A 97 3.66 -13.78 -5.16
C HIS A 97 4.93 -12.94 -5.08
N HIS A 98 5.61 -12.99 -3.94
CA HIS A 98 6.90 -12.34 -3.75
C HIS A 98 8.02 -13.35 -4.03
N GLU A 99 8.94 -13.00 -4.91
CA GLU A 99 10.11 -13.86 -5.20
C GLU A 99 11.07 -13.92 -3.98
N ASP A 100 11.16 -12.82 -3.23
CA ASP A 100 11.97 -12.71 -2.01
C ASP A 100 11.14 -12.11 -0.86
N GLU A 101 10.39 -12.98 -0.16
CA GLU A 101 9.56 -12.57 0.97
C GLU A 101 10.37 -11.91 2.10
N ALA A 102 11.61 -12.36 2.33
CA ALA A 102 12.45 -11.84 3.42
C ALA A 102 12.94 -10.42 3.14
N ALA A 103 13.23 -10.09 1.88
CA ALA A 103 13.56 -8.73 1.48
C ALA A 103 12.36 -7.79 1.67
N VAL A 104 11.16 -8.23 1.28
CA VAL A 104 9.92 -7.47 1.45
C VAL A 104 9.62 -7.24 2.92
N ASP A 105 9.72 -8.28 3.76
CA ASP A 105 9.48 -8.15 5.20
C ASP A 105 10.49 -7.20 5.85
N ARG A 106 11.77 -7.24 5.45
CA ARG A 106 12.78 -6.27 5.94
C ARG A 106 12.43 -4.83 5.55
N GLN A 107 11.99 -4.62 4.31
CA GLN A 107 11.60 -3.30 3.84
C GLN A 107 10.37 -2.75 4.56
N CYS A 108 9.43 -3.62 4.94
CA CYS A 108 8.26 -3.25 5.75
C CYS A 108 8.62 -2.98 7.24
N LEU A 109 9.50 -3.78 7.83
CA LEU A 109 9.84 -3.69 9.27
C LEU A 109 10.84 -2.59 9.61
N GLU A 110 11.83 -2.40 8.75
CA GLU A 110 12.92 -1.45 8.96
C GLU A 110 13.10 -0.63 7.69
N PRO A 111 12.15 0.26 7.36
CA PRO A 111 12.28 1.07 6.15
C PRO A 111 13.59 1.86 6.24
N PHE A 112 14.44 1.68 5.23
CA PHE A 112 15.74 2.32 5.12
C PHE A 112 15.79 3.23 3.91
N CYS A 113 16.57 4.29 4.00
CA CYS A 113 16.85 5.14 2.85
C CYS A 113 17.63 4.34 1.81
N SER A 114 17.10 4.23 0.59
CA SER A 114 17.74 3.56 -0.56
C SER A 114 19.07 4.20 -0.97
N PHE A 115 19.39 5.40 -0.48
CA PHE A 115 20.57 6.17 -0.87
C PHE A 115 21.67 6.14 0.18
N CYS A 116 21.33 6.27 1.47
CA CYS A 116 22.33 6.27 2.55
C CYS A 116 22.27 5.02 3.45
N GLY A 117 21.30 4.14 3.26
CA GLY A 117 21.13 2.89 4.02
C GLY A 117 20.65 3.06 5.46
N LYS A 118 20.49 4.28 5.95
CA LYS A 118 20.03 4.55 7.32
C LYS A 118 18.57 4.15 7.51
N SER A 119 18.26 3.57 8.67
CA SER A 119 16.91 3.15 9.05
C SER A 119 16.03 4.33 9.45
N PHE A 120 14.72 4.14 9.43
CA PHE A 120 13.75 5.11 9.94
C PHE A 120 14.01 5.53 11.38
N PHE A 121 14.55 4.65 12.22
CA PHE A 121 14.89 4.98 13.63
C PHE A 121 16.08 5.94 13.76
N GLU A 122 16.88 6.10 12.71
CA GLU A 122 18.04 6.99 12.68
C GLU A 122 17.74 8.33 11.98
N LEU A 123 16.52 8.51 11.49
CA LEU A 123 16.15 9.58 10.58
C LEU A 123 14.92 10.32 11.07
N GLU A 124 14.84 11.62 10.74
CA GLU A 124 13.68 12.43 11.08
C GLU A 124 12.51 12.14 10.14
N ARG A 125 12.80 11.84 8.87
CA ARG A 125 11.78 11.57 7.85
C ARG A 125 12.29 10.65 6.74
N LEU A 126 11.43 9.73 6.32
CA LEU A 126 11.53 9.00 5.07
C LEU A 126 10.43 9.45 4.10
N ILE A 127 10.77 9.49 2.81
CA ILE A 127 9.88 9.84 1.70
C ILE A 127 9.86 8.66 0.75
N TRP A 128 8.69 8.10 0.53
CA TRP A 128 8.49 7.02 -0.44
C TRP A 128 8.30 7.61 -1.84
N GLY A 129 9.18 7.23 -2.75
CA GLY A 129 9.11 7.52 -4.16
C GLY A 129 8.34 6.45 -4.93
N LYS A 130 8.26 6.63 -6.25
CA LYS A 130 7.75 5.59 -7.15
C LYS A 130 8.64 4.34 -7.11
N ASP A 131 8.05 3.20 -7.43
CA ASP A 131 8.73 1.91 -7.59
C ASP A 131 9.48 1.42 -6.32
N GLY A 132 9.02 1.84 -5.14
CA GLY A 132 9.55 1.36 -3.85
C GLY A 132 10.87 2.01 -3.41
N ALA A 133 11.37 3.01 -4.14
CA ALA A 133 12.51 3.80 -3.68
C ALA A 133 12.13 4.64 -2.45
N VAL A 134 12.98 4.69 -1.43
CA VAL A 134 12.75 5.48 -0.22
C VAL A 134 13.95 6.41 -0.01
N ILE A 135 13.70 7.71 0.18
CA ILE A 135 14.75 8.71 0.39
C ILE A 135 14.53 9.46 1.70
N CYS A 136 15.59 9.63 2.48
CA CYS A 136 15.53 10.42 3.71
C CYS A 136 15.70 11.91 3.45
N ASP A 137 15.23 12.72 4.39
CA ASP A 137 15.41 14.18 4.42
C ASP A 137 16.90 14.61 4.30
N GLY A 138 17.81 13.87 4.92
CA GLY A 138 19.25 14.09 4.79
C GLY A 138 19.75 13.95 3.35
N CYS A 139 19.35 12.90 2.65
CA CYS A 139 19.71 12.68 1.25
C CYS A 139 19.07 13.72 0.32
N VAL A 140 17.84 14.15 0.60
CA VAL A 140 17.20 15.26 -0.13
C VAL A 140 18.01 16.55 0.01
N ARG A 141 18.46 16.90 1.22
CA ARG A 141 19.29 18.09 1.46
C ARG A 141 20.64 18.01 0.72
N THR A 142 21.30 16.85 0.75
CA THR A 142 22.56 16.63 0.00
C THR A 142 22.35 16.80 -1.50
N LEU A 143 21.29 16.22 -2.06
CA LEU A 143 20.97 16.36 -3.48
C LEU A 143 20.68 17.83 -3.85
N ALA A 144 19.87 18.52 -3.05
CA ALA A 144 19.56 19.93 -3.28
C ALA A 144 20.83 20.81 -3.25
N ALA A 145 21.76 20.54 -2.33
CA ALA A 145 23.05 21.24 -2.29
C ALA A 145 23.90 20.98 -3.54
N ALA A 146 23.95 19.74 -4.03
CA ALA A 146 24.69 19.39 -5.25
C ALA A 146 24.11 20.07 -6.51
N LEU A 147 22.78 20.12 -6.61
CA LEU A 147 22.08 20.78 -7.72
C LEU A 147 22.30 22.30 -7.71
N ASN A 148 22.34 22.92 -6.53
CA ASN A 148 22.56 24.35 -6.37
C ASN A 148 24.05 24.76 -6.37
N GLY A 149 24.97 23.79 -6.23
CA GLY A 149 26.42 23.98 -6.18
C GLY A 149 27.14 23.74 -7.52
N SER A 150 26.40 23.51 -8.60
CA SER A 150 26.95 23.44 -9.96
C SER A 150 26.99 24.85 -10.56
N SER A 151 28.02 25.63 -10.22
CA SER A 151 28.40 26.89 -10.88
C SER A 151 29.90 26.93 -11.07
#